data_AF-A0A4Y8IE35-F1
#
_entry.id   AF-A0A4Y8IE35-F1
#
_cell.length_a   1.000
_cell.length_b   1.000
_cell.length_c   1.000
_cell.angle_alpha   90.00
_cell.angle_beta   90.00
_cell.angle_gamma   90.00
#
_symmetry.space_group_name_H-M   'P 1'
#
loop_
_entity.id
_entity.type
_entity.pdbx_description
1 polymer ?
#
loop_
_entity_poly.entity_id
_entity_poly.type
_entity_poly.pdbx_seq_one_letter_code
_entity_poly.pdbx_strand_id
1 'polypeptide(L)'
;MTQKLKSKQCVLCFLIIMLLILPSISFSQTSSNVTEVGKIAPVGMGTSFYQDVWGTVDKSTGIEYGLITSFQGVILIDLSQPSTPLEVSRMGGVRGDFDVKAFGHYVVSGVGEIFDISDVSNPVLISTFGGAHNLYVDYPFLYTACPNNIYDISDPYNPLLIGNYGGGCHDLVIMNDTAYVASGWTNTRILDVSNKYNIVTMLEFDLPNDYSHFVFPTRDRRHLFLTDEVGSWGTTVWDISDYDNVSMVSQFTIHSLSTTHNLFIKGNYAYISHYTDGLRILEISDPTNVSEAGFFYTNFPPDTQNRFNSNWGVYPYAPSGLIYLSDRSNGFFVVDFESSNSLAALFATVKDASDNTPIIHAWSKIEGYFTGVTDSLGESLFYAPEDNYNIITNKFGYYPDTTNLTLIKDNTINLDVLLEPATPELSTNTNFIDFDSLIIQAASVDTLFISNNGYTVLNLEIETSNTSGFNIGSPAGTVLRPGDEVLMRIFFIPTEAINYEGTIFITSEAGMDTVHLSGTGTSIGVEDDSNLLPEKITLYQNYPNPFNPTTIIKYDLTEFGNVKLSIYDINGNLVQTLLNSYMPAGTHEIEWNAAGVASGIYIYSIESGNAVLNKKLILLK
;
A
#
# COMPACT_ATOMS: atom_id res chain seq x y z
N MET A 1 6.14 -100.66 -4.47
CA MET A 1 5.15 -99.57 -4.55
C MET A 1 5.19 -98.78 -3.27
N THR A 2 5.31 -97.47 -3.42
CA THR A 2 5.92 -96.49 -2.53
C THR A 2 5.05 -96.09 -1.34
N GLN A 3 5.73 -95.77 -0.23
CA GLN A 3 5.19 -95.43 1.08
C GLN A 3 4.22 -94.23 1.08
N LYS A 4 3.09 -94.42 1.78
CA LYS A 4 2.27 -93.36 2.38
C LYS A 4 2.98 -92.77 3.60
N LEU A 5 2.60 -91.52 3.89
CA LEU A 5 2.99 -90.63 5.00
C LEU A 5 4.30 -89.85 4.84
N LYS A 6 4.18 -88.64 4.28
CA LYS A 6 4.74 -87.42 4.89
C LYS A 6 3.96 -86.17 4.45
N SER A 7 3.30 -85.60 5.45
CA SER A 7 3.12 -84.16 5.72
C SER A 7 2.59 -83.26 4.60
N LYS A 8 1.29 -82.93 4.76
CA LYS A 8 0.68 -81.65 4.38
C LYS A 8 1.41 -80.46 5.05
N GLN A 9 2.58 -80.07 4.53
CA GLN A 9 3.34 -78.93 5.06
C GLN A 9 4.01 -78.06 3.98
N CYS A 10 3.60 -78.16 2.71
CA CYS A 10 4.14 -77.31 1.62
C CYS A 10 3.11 -76.42 0.91
N VAL A 11 1.84 -76.39 1.34
CA VAL A 11 0.83 -75.46 0.77
C VAL A 11 0.51 -74.30 1.73
N LEU A 12 1.04 -74.32 2.95
CA LEU A 12 0.86 -73.26 3.94
C LEU A 12 2.01 -72.24 4.01
N CYS A 13 3.07 -72.40 3.21
CA CYS A 13 4.16 -71.41 3.11
C CYS A 13 4.07 -70.49 1.87
N PHE A 14 3.15 -70.74 0.94
CA PHE A 14 2.89 -69.81 -0.18
C PHE A 14 1.69 -68.88 0.06
N LEU A 15 0.85 -69.16 1.06
CA LEU A 15 -0.24 -68.26 1.46
C LEU A 15 0.12 -67.30 2.61
N ILE A 16 1.31 -67.41 3.20
CA ILE A 16 1.76 -66.53 4.29
C ILE A 16 2.81 -65.49 3.81
N ILE A 17 3.35 -65.63 2.61
CA ILE A 17 4.25 -64.63 1.99
C ILE A 17 3.49 -63.67 1.04
N MET A 18 2.18 -63.87 0.86
CA MET A 18 1.31 -62.96 0.10
C MET A 18 0.41 -62.09 0.99
N LEU A 19 0.80 -61.91 2.27
CA LEU A 19 0.15 -61.02 3.24
C LEU A 19 1.13 -60.03 3.89
N LEU A 20 2.30 -59.81 3.25
CA LEU A 20 3.32 -58.83 3.66
C LEU A 20 3.65 -57.84 2.54
N ILE A 21 2.72 -57.63 1.61
CA ILE A 21 2.62 -56.36 0.88
C ILE A 21 1.41 -55.66 1.45
N LEU A 22 1.53 -55.23 2.71
CA LEU A 22 0.76 -54.08 3.14
C LEU A 22 1.16 -52.96 2.16
N PRO A 23 0.21 -52.28 1.47
CA PRO A 23 0.55 -50.95 1.02
C PRO A 23 1.04 -50.23 2.27
N SER A 24 2.21 -49.59 2.17
CA SER A 24 2.59 -48.53 3.08
C SER A 24 1.31 -47.78 3.45
N ILE A 25 1.04 -47.67 4.75
CA ILE A 25 -0.06 -46.85 5.25
C ILE A 25 0.23 -45.45 4.69
N SER A 26 -0.39 -45.13 3.56
CA SER A 26 -0.53 -43.77 3.11
C SER A 26 -1.33 -43.13 4.24
N PHE A 27 -0.70 -42.24 5.00
CA PHE A 27 -1.48 -41.32 5.80
C PHE A 27 -2.42 -40.65 4.81
N SER A 28 -3.71 -41.01 4.87
CA SER A 28 -4.74 -40.30 4.14
C SER A 28 -4.58 -38.85 4.55
N GLN A 29 -4.27 -37.98 3.59
CA GLN A 29 -4.38 -36.55 3.79
C GLN A 29 -5.76 -36.30 4.39
N THR A 30 -5.80 -35.66 5.56
CA THR A 30 -7.08 -35.41 6.22
C THR A 30 -7.65 -34.15 5.59
N SER A 31 -8.83 -34.27 5.00
CA SER A 31 -9.55 -33.15 4.41
C SER A 31 -11.06 -33.38 4.53
N SER A 32 -11.81 -32.29 4.41
CA SER A 32 -13.28 -32.32 4.31
C SER A 32 -13.71 -31.32 3.26
N ASN A 33 -14.49 -31.76 2.27
CA ASN A 33 -14.96 -30.98 1.12
C ASN A 33 -13.85 -30.33 0.28
N VAL A 34 -12.58 -30.66 0.52
CA VAL A 34 -11.42 -30.14 -0.20
C VAL A 34 -10.59 -31.33 -0.69
N THR A 35 -10.20 -31.29 -1.96
CA THR A 35 -9.43 -32.33 -2.64
C THR A 35 -8.08 -31.79 -3.12
N GLU A 36 -7.00 -32.57 -2.95
CA GLU A 36 -5.71 -32.25 -3.57
C GLU A 36 -5.82 -32.51 -5.08
N VAL A 37 -5.55 -31.48 -5.88
CA VAL A 37 -5.48 -31.59 -7.34
C VAL A 37 -4.06 -31.92 -7.75
N GLY A 38 -3.08 -31.18 -7.23
CA GLY A 38 -1.67 -31.39 -7.53
C GLY A 38 -0.75 -30.71 -6.51
N LYS A 39 0.54 -31.01 -6.58
CA LYS A 39 1.57 -30.36 -5.75
C LYS A 39 2.96 -30.39 -6.37
N ILE A 40 3.80 -29.47 -5.95
CA ILE A 40 5.26 -29.53 -6.16
C ILE A 40 5.93 -29.67 -4.80
N ALA A 41 6.55 -30.83 -4.58
CA ALA A 41 7.30 -31.11 -3.36
C ALA A 41 8.59 -30.28 -3.30
N PRO A 42 9.16 -30.02 -2.10
CA PRO A 42 10.34 -29.17 -1.93
C PRO A 42 11.56 -29.66 -2.70
N VAL A 43 11.70 -30.98 -2.87
CA VAL A 43 12.83 -31.60 -3.60
C VAL A 43 12.83 -31.21 -5.09
N GLY A 44 11.71 -30.76 -5.64
CA GLY A 44 11.60 -30.17 -6.99
C GLY A 44 11.76 -28.65 -7.04
N MET A 45 11.86 -27.99 -5.88
CA MET A 45 11.87 -26.52 -5.72
C MET A 45 13.08 -26.00 -4.91
N GLY A 46 14.03 -26.87 -4.53
CA GLY A 46 15.20 -26.53 -3.72
C GLY A 46 14.98 -26.70 -2.20
N THR A 47 16.07 -26.71 -1.42
CA THR A 47 15.99 -26.73 0.06
C THR A 47 15.62 -25.33 0.57
N SER A 48 14.33 -25.01 0.54
CA SER A 48 13.86 -23.66 0.80
C SER A 48 12.72 -23.63 1.81
N PHE A 49 12.71 -22.53 2.54
CA PHE A 49 11.68 -22.15 3.47
C PHE A 49 10.66 -21.31 2.67
N TYR A 50 9.49 -21.86 2.35
CA TYR A 50 8.50 -21.15 1.51
C TYR A 50 7.69 -20.14 2.31
N GLN A 51 7.25 -19.07 1.66
CA GLN A 51 6.55 -17.95 2.28
C GLN A 51 5.21 -17.72 1.55
N ASP A 52 4.88 -16.50 1.12
CA ASP A 52 3.63 -16.17 0.43
C ASP A 52 3.38 -16.92 -0.90
N VAL A 53 2.10 -16.97 -1.30
CA VAL A 53 1.59 -17.56 -2.54
C VAL A 53 0.65 -16.58 -3.25
N TRP A 54 0.76 -16.52 -4.57
CA TRP A 54 -0.12 -15.72 -5.41
C TRP A 54 -0.42 -16.42 -6.73
N GLY A 55 -1.26 -15.81 -7.57
CA GLY A 55 -1.57 -16.32 -8.91
C GLY A 55 -1.60 -15.22 -9.95
N THR A 56 -1.39 -15.61 -11.21
CA THR A 56 -1.60 -14.77 -12.40
C THR A 56 -2.08 -15.65 -13.55
N VAL A 57 -2.47 -15.04 -14.67
CA VAL A 57 -3.01 -15.72 -15.84
C VAL A 57 -2.44 -15.08 -17.10
N ASP A 58 -1.91 -15.91 -18.01
CA ASP A 58 -1.64 -15.47 -19.37
C ASP A 58 -2.97 -15.41 -20.13
N LYS A 59 -3.44 -14.20 -20.36
CA LYS A 59 -4.70 -13.93 -21.06
C LYS A 59 -4.74 -14.46 -22.50
N SER A 60 -3.59 -14.58 -23.17
CA SER A 60 -3.53 -14.97 -24.58
C SER A 60 -3.76 -16.47 -24.76
N THR A 61 -3.38 -17.25 -23.76
CA THR A 61 -3.50 -18.71 -23.74
C THR A 61 -4.57 -19.20 -22.76
N GLY A 62 -4.98 -18.38 -21.80
CA GLY A 62 -5.82 -18.76 -20.66
C GLY A 62 -5.09 -19.59 -19.60
N ILE A 63 -3.76 -19.74 -19.71
CA ILE A 63 -2.98 -20.55 -18.78
C ILE A 63 -2.79 -19.81 -17.46
N GLU A 64 -3.10 -20.50 -16.37
CA GLU A 64 -2.86 -20.00 -15.02
C GLU A 64 -1.42 -20.29 -14.58
N TYR A 65 -0.87 -19.38 -13.80
CA TYR A 65 0.42 -19.52 -13.17
C TYR A 65 0.32 -19.29 -11.66
N GLY A 66 0.95 -20.17 -10.89
CA GLY A 66 1.18 -19.99 -9.46
C GLY A 66 2.49 -19.23 -9.23
N LEU A 67 2.51 -18.38 -8.21
CA LEU A 67 3.70 -17.72 -7.69
C LEU A 67 3.90 -18.21 -6.25
N ILE A 68 5.10 -18.67 -5.92
CA ILE A 68 5.47 -18.99 -4.53
C ILE A 68 6.81 -18.37 -4.19
N THR A 69 6.89 -17.73 -3.03
CA THR A 69 8.12 -17.08 -2.57
C THR A 69 8.95 -18.02 -1.71
N SER A 70 10.25 -17.77 -1.69
CA SER A 70 11.21 -18.50 -0.88
C SER A 70 12.45 -17.64 -0.59
N PHE A 71 13.34 -18.12 0.27
CA PHE A 71 14.66 -17.50 0.45
C PHE A 71 15.54 -17.46 -0.82
N GLN A 72 15.12 -18.09 -1.91
CA GLN A 72 15.83 -18.12 -3.19
C GLN A 72 15.14 -17.28 -4.27
N GLY A 73 14.15 -16.46 -3.91
CA GLY A 73 13.37 -15.67 -4.84
C GLY A 73 11.95 -16.19 -5.02
N VAL A 74 11.27 -15.61 -6.00
CA VAL A 74 9.94 -16.00 -6.47
C VAL A 74 10.06 -17.12 -7.50
N ILE A 75 9.27 -18.18 -7.32
CA ILE A 75 9.19 -19.33 -8.22
C ILE A 75 7.87 -19.23 -9.01
N LEU A 76 7.96 -19.31 -10.33
CA LEU A 76 6.82 -19.30 -11.24
C LEU A 76 6.45 -20.74 -11.64
N ILE A 77 5.17 -21.08 -11.48
CA ILE A 77 4.64 -22.43 -11.66
C ILE A 77 3.58 -22.42 -12.76
N ASP A 78 3.75 -23.24 -13.79
CA ASP A 78 2.76 -23.47 -14.84
C ASP A 78 1.68 -24.46 -14.38
N LEU A 79 0.43 -24.03 -14.55
CA LEU A 79 -0.78 -24.77 -14.18
C LEU A 79 -1.64 -25.11 -15.40
N SER A 80 -1.06 -25.18 -16.59
CA SER A 80 -1.72 -25.75 -17.78
C SER A 80 -2.20 -27.19 -17.55
N GLN A 81 -1.55 -27.92 -16.64
CA GLN A 81 -1.99 -29.21 -16.10
C GLN A 81 -1.93 -29.18 -14.56
N PRO A 82 -2.99 -28.71 -13.88
CA PRO A 82 -2.96 -28.48 -12.43
C PRO A 82 -2.68 -29.72 -11.58
N SER A 83 -2.94 -30.93 -12.11
CA SER A 83 -2.62 -32.19 -11.45
C SER A 83 -1.13 -32.54 -11.44
N THR A 84 -0.36 -31.90 -12.31
CA THR A 84 1.09 -32.08 -12.45
C THR A 84 1.74 -30.71 -12.66
N PRO A 85 1.65 -29.81 -11.65
CA PRO A 85 2.19 -28.46 -11.75
C PRO A 85 3.69 -28.49 -12.00
N LEU A 86 4.20 -27.55 -12.78
CA LEU A 86 5.61 -27.51 -13.19
C LEU A 86 6.24 -26.15 -12.87
N GLU A 87 7.39 -26.15 -12.21
CA GLU A 87 8.23 -24.95 -12.12
C GLU A 87 8.79 -24.59 -13.51
N VAL A 88 8.53 -23.35 -13.97
CA VAL A 88 9.01 -22.86 -15.27
C VAL A 88 10.26 -22.00 -15.12
N SER A 89 10.24 -21.09 -14.15
CA SER A 89 11.33 -20.13 -13.95
C SER A 89 11.38 -19.63 -12.51
N ARG A 90 12.47 -18.92 -12.20
CA ARG A 90 12.68 -18.22 -10.93
C ARG A 90 13.09 -16.79 -11.21
N MET A 91 12.67 -15.88 -10.36
CA MET A 91 13.00 -14.46 -10.43
C MET A 91 13.33 -13.92 -9.02
N GLY A 92 14.06 -12.82 -8.96
CA GLY A 92 14.55 -12.25 -7.70
C GLY A 92 15.83 -12.88 -7.16
N GLY A 93 16.24 -12.43 -5.96
CA GLY A 93 17.51 -12.76 -5.32
C GLY A 93 17.40 -13.35 -3.91
N VAL A 94 18.53 -13.74 -3.33
CA VAL A 94 18.62 -14.40 -2.02
C VAL A 94 18.42 -13.39 -0.88
N ARG A 95 17.17 -13.20 -0.44
CA ARG A 95 16.74 -12.64 0.87
C ARG A 95 15.22 -12.79 0.93
N GLY A 96 14.69 -13.23 2.08
CA GLY A 96 13.30 -13.66 2.25
C GLY A 96 12.26 -12.72 1.65
N ASP A 97 11.81 -13.05 0.45
CA ASP A 97 10.62 -12.48 -0.17
C ASP A 97 9.43 -12.85 0.70
N PHE A 98 9.02 -11.92 1.57
CA PHE A 98 7.92 -12.17 2.49
C PHE A 98 6.57 -12.25 1.78
N ASP A 99 6.45 -11.56 0.63
CA ASP A 99 5.19 -11.37 -0.07
C ASP A 99 5.39 -11.22 -1.59
N VAL A 100 4.40 -11.64 -2.38
CA VAL A 100 4.40 -11.47 -3.84
C VAL A 100 3.02 -11.11 -4.36
N LYS A 101 2.96 -10.19 -5.33
CA LYS A 101 1.71 -9.80 -6.00
C LYS A 101 1.94 -9.73 -7.51
N ALA A 102 0.86 -9.82 -8.28
CA ALA A 102 0.90 -9.68 -9.73
C ALA A 102 -0.18 -8.71 -10.22
N PHE A 103 0.13 -7.98 -11.29
CA PHE A 103 -0.81 -7.15 -12.03
C PHE A 103 -0.48 -7.20 -13.52
N GLY A 104 -1.45 -7.58 -14.35
CA GLY A 104 -1.18 -7.89 -15.76
C GLY A 104 -0.09 -8.96 -15.90
N HIS A 105 0.92 -8.68 -16.70
CA HIS A 105 2.12 -9.52 -16.88
C HIS A 105 3.29 -9.06 -16.00
N TYR A 106 3.04 -8.30 -14.94
CA TYR A 106 4.06 -7.86 -14.00
C TYR A 106 3.94 -8.59 -12.67
N VAL A 107 5.10 -8.87 -12.06
CA VAL A 107 5.22 -9.45 -10.72
C VAL A 107 5.99 -8.49 -9.83
N VAL A 108 5.45 -8.23 -8.64
CA VAL A 108 6.07 -7.39 -7.61
C VAL A 108 6.45 -8.28 -6.44
N SER A 109 7.70 -8.19 -6.00
CA SER A 109 8.20 -8.92 -4.84
C SER A 109 8.42 -8.01 -3.62
N GLY A 110 8.27 -8.59 -2.43
CA GLY A 110 8.46 -7.90 -1.15
C GLY A 110 9.86 -7.30 -0.98
N VAL A 111 10.89 -7.81 -1.66
CA VAL A 111 12.24 -7.19 -1.62
C VAL A 111 12.34 -5.87 -2.39
N GLY A 112 11.30 -5.46 -3.10
CA GLY A 112 11.27 -4.19 -3.82
C GLY A 112 11.63 -4.30 -5.30
N GLU A 113 11.28 -5.41 -5.96
CA GLU A 113 11.58 -5.63 -7.39
C GLU A 113 10.28 -5.77 -8.20
N ILE A 114 10.29 -5.26 -9.43
CA ILE A 114 9.20 -5.44 -10.40
C ILE A 114 9.76 -6.16 -11.63
N PHE A 115 9.16 -7.30 -11.97
CA PHE A 115 9.51 -8.14 -13.11
C PHE A 115 8.43 -8.09 -14.18
N ASP A 116 8.84 -8.05 -15.44
CA ASP A 116 8.02 -8.36 -16.60
C ASP A 116 8.11 -9.86 -16.91
N ILE A 117 6.96 -10.54 -16.90
CA ILE A 117 6.82 -11.98 -17.16
C ILE A 117 6.08 -12.27 -18.46
N SER A 118 6.07 -11.34 -19.43
CA SER A 118 5.52 -11.56 -20.77
C SER A 118 6.13 -12.80 -21.45
N ASP A 119 7.39 -13.09 -21.17
CA ASP A 119 8.01 -14.40 -21.40
C ASP A 119 8.24 -15.10 -20.06
N VAL A 120 7.32 -15.99 -19.69
CA VAL A 120 7.36 -16.75 -18.43
C VAL A 120 8.63 -17.61 -18.28
N SER A 121 9.30 -17.96 -19.37
CA SER A 121 10.54 -18.73 -19.35
C SER A 121 11.77 -17.86 -19.06
N ASN A 122 11.65 -16.55 -19.26
CA ASN A 122 12.71 -15.58 -19.04
C ASN A 122 12.17 -14.26 -18.44
N PRO A 123 11.77 -14.26 -17.15
CA PRO A 123 11.37 -13.05 -16.43
C PRO A 123 12.46 -11.97 -16.47
N VAL A 124 12.07 -10.71 -16.69
CA VAL A 124 12.99 -9.58 -16.80
C VAL A 124 12.74 -8.59 -15.67
N LEU A 125 13.76 -8.29 -14.87
CA LEU A 125 13.70 -7.20 -13.89
C LEU A 125 13.60 -5.86 -14.64
N ILE A 126 12.53 -5.10 -14.44
CA ILE A 126 12.29 -3.83 -15.13
C ILE A 126 12.52 -2.61 -14.23
N SER A 127 12.29 -2.73 -12.92
CA SER A 127 12.51 -1.64 -11.97
C SER A 127 12.61 -2.14 -10.53
N THR A 128 12.95 -1.22 -9.61
CA THR A 128 13.03 -1.48 -8.18
C THR A 128 12.40 -0.33 -7.39
N PHE A 129 11.89 -0.62 -6.21
CA PHE A 129 11.35 0.35 -5.25
C PHE A 129 11.82 0.04 -3.82
N GLY A 130 11.36 0.81 -2.84
CA GLY A 130 11.63 0.51 -1.43
C GLY A 130 10.81 -0.70 -0.98
N GLY A 131 11.46 -1.84 -0.81
CA GLY A 131 10.84 -3.11 -0.39
C GLY A 131 10.03 -3.01 0.92
N ALA A 132 9.29 -4.08 1.21
CA ALA A 132 8.22 -4.12 2.19
C ALA A 132 8.11 -5.48 2.90
N HIS A 133 7.34 -5.50 3.98
CA HIS A 133 6.95 -6.76 4.61
C HIS A 133 5.76 -7.41 3.88
N ASN A 134 4.71 -6.64 3.58
CA ASN A 134 3.57 -7.07 2.75
C ASN A 134 3.28 -6.05 1.66
N LEU A 135 2.61 -6.48 0.60
CA LEU A 135 2.27 -5.71 -0.58
C LEU A 135 0.77 -5.84 -0.85
N TYR A 136 0.16 -4.74 -1.25
CA TYR A 136 -1.18 -4.76 -1.83
C TYR A 136 -1.18 -3.94 -3.11
N VAL A 137 -1.49 -4.61 -4.23
CA VAL A 137 -1.61 -3.94 -5.53
C VAL A 137 -3.07 -3.58 -5.76
N ASP A 138 -3.35 -2.29 -5.72
CA ASP A 138 -4.60 -1.70 -6.17
C ASP A 138 -4.30 -0.81 -7.38
N TYR A 139 -3.98 -1.45 -8.51
CA TYR A 139 -3.42 -0.78 -9.68
C TYR A 139 -4.27 0.45 -10.07
N PRO A 140 -3.64 1.63 -10.28
CA PRO A 140 -2.22 1.85 -10.56
C PRO A 140 -1.37 2.09 -9.31
N PHE A 141 -1.85 1.78 -8.12
CA PHE A 141 -1.12 2.00 -6.88
C PHE A 141 -0.62 0.69 -6.28
N LEU A 142 0.60 0.74 -5.76
CA LEU A 142 1.18 -0.28 -4.91
C LEU A 142 1.28 0.28 -3.49
N TYR A 143 0.63 -0.38 -2.55
CA TYR A 143 0.73 -0.07 -1.13
C TYR A 143 1.63 -1.09 -0.47
N THR A 144 2.52 -0.61 0.40
CA THR A 144 3.49 -1.46 1.10
C THR A 144 3.27 -1.40 2.59
N ALA A 145 3.13 -2.54 3.28
CA ALA A 145 3.16 -2.57 4.74
C ALA A 145 4.61 -2.66 5.21
N CYS A 146 4.96 -1.80 6.19
CA CYS A 146 6.32 -1.72 6.73
C CYS A 146 7.35 -1.46 5.61
N PRO A 147 7.30 -0.27 4.97
CA PRO A 147 7.21 1.02 5.67
C PRO A 147 5.92 1.87 5.51
N ASN A 148 4.80 1.33 5.03
CA ASN A 148 3.54 2.08 4.82
C ASN A 148 3.59 3.10 3.67
N ASN A 149 4.35 2.78 2.61
CA ASN A 149 4.48 3.64 1.44
C ASN A 149 3.38 3.38 0.42
N ILE A 150 3.11 4.39 -0.40
CA ILE A 150 2.21 4.33 -1.55
C ILE A 150 3.03 4.72 -2.78
N TYR A 151 3.11 3.79 -3.74
CA TYR A 151 3.77 4.00 -5.02
C TYR A 151 2.73 4.10 -6.13
N ASP A 152 2.89 5.07 -7.03
CA ASP A 152 2.27 5.09 -8.35
C ASP A 152 3.08 4.19 -9.27
N ILE A 153 2.46 3.11 -9.72
CA ILE A 153 3.01 2.08 -10.63
C ILE A 153 2.30 2.08 -11.98
N SER A 154 1.65 3.19 -12.37
CA SER A 154 1.07 3.37 -13.70
C SER A 154 2.12 3.19 -14.82
N ASP A 155 3.36 3.60 -14.54
CA ASP A 155 4.56 3.20 -15.27
C ASP A 155 5.41 2.25 -14.40
N PRO A 156 5.33 0.93 -14.62
CA PRO A 156 6.06 -0.04 -13.80
C PRO A 156 7.57 -0.01 -14.03
N TYR A 157 8.07 0.69 -15.07
CA TYR A 157 9.52 0.92 -15.26
C TYR A 157 10.06 2.03 -14.36
N ASN A 158 9.18 2.90 -13.84
CA ASN A 158 9.56 4.03 -13.00
C ASN A 158 8.53 4.25 -11.86
N PRO A 159 8.47 3.33 -10.88
CA PRO A 159 7.56 3.44 -9.75
C PRO A 159 7.87 4.70 -8.93
N LEU A 160 6.88 5.56 -8.71
CA LEU A 160 7.05 6.81 -7.97
C LEU A 160 6.46 6.70 -6.57
N LEU A 161 7.26 7.00 -5.54
CA LEU A 161 6.75 7.17 -4.18
C LEU A 161 5.92 8.46 -4.11
N ILE A 162 4.61 8.35 -3.88
CA ILE A 162 3.67 9.48 -3.84
C ILE A 162 3.06 9.71 -2.47
N GLY A 163 3.12 8.73 -1.56
CA GLY A 163 2.48 8.88 -0.26
C GLY A 163 3.04 7.94 0.80
N ASN A 164 2.65 8.19 2.04
CA ASN A 164 2.88 7.31 3.17
C ASN A 164 1.71 7.46 4.15
N TYR A 165 1.19 6.33 4.66
CA TYR A 165 0.02 6.32 5.54
C TYR A 165 0.35 6.12 7.04
N GLY A 166 1.64 6.13 7.39
CA GLY A 166 2.15 6.20 8.76
C GLY A 166 1.64 5.11 9.72
N GLY A 167 1.94 5.25 11.01
CA GLY A 167 1.46 4.38 12.09
C GLY A 167 1.99 2.94 12.03
N GLY A 168 1.34 2.03 12.76
CA GLY A 168 1.73 0.62 12.80
C GLY A 168 1.50 -0.09 11.48
N CYS A 169 2.18 -1.22 11.31
CA CYS A 169 2.20 -1.93 10.05
C CYS A 169 2.32 -3.43 10.29
N HIS A 170 1.57 -4.19 9.53
CA HIS A 170 1.82 -5.60 9.32
C HIS A 170 1.32 -5.98 7.93
N ASP A 171 0.02 -5.85 7.71
CA ASP A 171 -0.65 -6.20 6.45
C ASP A 171 -1.81 -5.23 6.18
N LEU A 172 -2.32 -5.24 4.95
CA LEU A 172 -3.41 -4.37 4.55
C LEU A 172 -4.22 -4.90 3.37
N VAL A 173 -5.44 -4.38 3.27
CA VAL A 173 -6.30 -4.52 2.09
C VAL A 173 -6.85 -3.16 1.70
N ILE A 174 -6.84 -2.86 0.40
CA ILE A 174 -7.47 -1.66 -0.15
C ILE A 174 -8.78 -2.02 -0.85
N MET A 175 -9.87 -1.32 -0.50
CA MET A 175 -11.18 -1.47 -1.13
C MET A 175 -11.85 -0.10 -1.27
N ASN A 176 -12.07 0.35 -2.51
CA ASN A 176 -12.67 1.65 -2.86
C ASN A 176 -12.05 2.84 -2.11
N ASP A 177 -10.75 3.07 -2.33
CA ASP A 177 -9.98 4.14 -1.68
C ASP A 177 -10.06 4.12 -0.13
N THR A 178 -10.43 2.97 0.44
CA THR A 178 -10.39 2.73 1.88
C THR A 178 -9.31 1.69 2.16
N ALA A 179 -8.34 2.02 2.99
CA ALA A 179 -7.33 1.08 3.46
C ALA A 179 -7.75 0.49 4.82
N TYR A 180 -7.77 -0.82 4.90
CA TYR A 180 -7.93 -1.58 6.14
C TYR A 180 -6.54 -2.09 6.51
N VAL A 181 -6.03 -1.70 7.68
CA VAL A 181 -4.63 -1.94 8.07
C VAL A 181 -4.57 -2.74 9.35
N ALA A 182 -4.06 -3.97 9.24
CA ALA A 182 -3.60 -4.76 10.37
C ALA A 182 -2.24 -4.20 10.79
N SER A 183 -2.14 -3.74 12.03
CA SER A 183 -0.99 -2.94 12.49
C SER A 183 -0.13 -3.70 13.51
N GLY A 184 -0.17 -5.03 13.49
CA GLY A 184 0.59 -5.88 14.41
C GLY A 184 0.20 -5.58 15.85
N TRP A 185 1.19 -5.25 16.68
CA TRP A 185 1.04 -4.91 18.11
C TRP A 185 0.42 -3.53 18.39
N THR A 186 -0.09 -2.85 17.36
CA THR A 186 -0.77 -1.56 17.49
C THR A 186 -2.17 -1.65 16.91
N ASN A 187 -2.95 -0.61 17.14
CA ASN A 187 -4.37 -0.53 16.80
C ASN A 187 -4.64 -0.85 15.32
N THR A 188 -5.71 -1.61 15.06
CA THR A 188 -6.22 -1.80 13.70
C THR A 188 -6.83 -0.49 13.22
N ARG A 189 -6.58 -0.14 11.96
CA ARG A 189 -6.97 1.16 11.40
C ARG A 189 -7.77 1.01 10.11
N ILE A 190 -8.73 1.91 9.91
CA ILE A 190 -9.41 2.15 8.63
C ILE A 190 -9.09 3.58 8.20
N LEU A 191 -8.55 3.72 6.99
CA LEU A 191 -8.06 4.98 6.45
C LEU A 191 -8.78 5.30 5.15
N ASP A 192 -9.13 6.57 4.96
CA ASP A 192 -9.46 7.12 3.65
C ASP A 192 -8.14 7.45 2.94
N VAL A 193 -7.90 6.76 1.84
CA VAL A 193 -6.73 6.92 0.99
C VAL A 193 -7.09 7.51 -0.37
N SER A 194 -8.28 8.10 -0.54
CA SER A 194 -8.71 8.72 -1.81
C SER A 194 -7.71 9.76 -2.29
N ASN A 195 -7.27 10.65 -1.40
CA ASN A 195 -6.13 11.52 -1.61
C ASN A 195 -4.84 10.87 -1.10
N LYS A 196 -3.96 10.45 -2.02
CA LYS A 196 -2.72 9.73 -1.70
C LYS A 196 -1.69 10.60 -0.96
N TYR A 197 -1.84 11.92 -0.98
CA TYR A 197 -1.00 12.89 -0.27
C TYR A 197 -1.55 13.30 1.09
N ASN A 198 -2.85 13.09 1.32
CA ASN A 198 -3.51 13.43 2.58
C ASN A 198 -4.39 12.27 3.04
N ILE A 199 -3.75 11.33 3.74
CA ILE A 199 -4.41 10.14 4.27
C ILE A 199 -5.16 10.51 5.55
N VAL A 200 -6.45 10.19 5.60
CA VAL A 200 -7.31 10.49 6.75
C VAL A 200 -7.60 9.21 7.50
N THR A 201 -7.28 9.16 8.79
CA THR A 201 -7.70 8.04 9.65
C THR A 201 -9.19 8.19 9.96
N MET A 202 -10.01 7.24 9.51
CA MET A 202 -11.46 7.23 9.76
C MET A 202 -11.80 6.52 11.07
N LEU A 203 -11.09 5.43 11.36
CA LEU A 203 -11.28 4.61 12.54
C LEU A 203 -9.93 4.05 12.99
N GLU A 204 -9.71 4.07 14.30
CA GLU A 204 -8.65 3.33 14.97
C GLU A 204 -9.28 2.66 16.18
N PHE A 205 -9.15 1.33 16.30
CA PHE A 205 -9.76 0.61 17.41
C PHE A 205 -8.79 -0.38 18.04
N ASP A 206 -8.90 -0.43 19.37
CA ASP A 206 -8.15 -1.35 20.20
C ASP A 206 -8.69 -2.76 20.06
N LEU A 207 -7.76 -3.66 20.25
CA LEU A 207 -7.87 -5.06 19.98
C LEU A 207 -7.40 -5.72 21.32
N PRO A 208 -8.15 -6.64 21.97
CA PRO A 208 -7.81 -7.12 23.31
C PRO A 208 -6.56 -8.05 23.37
N ASN A 209 -5.45 -7.57 23.98
CA ASN A 209 -4.16 -8.29 24.15
C ASN A 209 -3.40 -8.64 22.85
N ASP A 210 -3.28 -7.69 21.93
CA ASP A 210 -3.59 -8.06 20.56
C ASP A 210 -2.51 -7.74 19.51
N TYR A 211 -2.32 -8.71 18.63
CA TYR A 211 -1.52 -8.62 17.43
C TYR A 211 -2.48 -8.81 16.26
N SER A 212 -2.72 -7.75 15.48
CA SER A 212 -3.43 -7.88 14.20
C SER A 212 -2.45 -8.24 13.10
N HIS A 213 -2.57 -9.45 12.56
CA HIS A 213 -1.72 -9.94 11.49
C HIS A 213 -2.26 -9.58 10.11
N PHE A 214 -3.47 -10.06 9.80
CA PHE A 214 -4.14 -9.84 8.52
C PHE A 214 -5.52 -9.23 8.74
N VAL A 215 -6.00 -8.46 7.76
CA VAL A 215 -7.31 -7.84 7.77
C VAL A 215 -8.01 -7.99 6.42
N PHE A 216 -9.30 -8.33 6.41
CA PHE A 216 -10.09 -8.37 5.18
C PHE A 216 -11.54 -7.93 5.43
N PRO A 217 -12.05 -6.86 4.78
CA PRO A 217 -13.43 -6.42 4.94
C PRO A 217 -14.40 -7.30 4.12
N THR A 218 -15.63 -7.46 4.61
CA THR A 218 -16.72 -7.96 3.77
C THR A 218 -17.03 -6.97 2.66
N ARG A 219 -17.58 -7.46 1.54
CA ARG A 219 -17.87 -6.62 0.37
C ARG A 219 -18.81 -5.44 0.66
N ASP A 220 -19.75 -5.61 1.58
CA ASP A 220 -20.64 -4.53 2.02
C ASP A 220 -19.94 -3.51 2.94
N ARG A 221 -18.67 -3.76 3.31
CA ARG A 221 -17.83 -2.96 4.21
C ARG A 221 -18.44 -2.78 5.59
N ARG A 222 -19.33 -3.68 6.01
CA ARG A 222 -19.97 -3.66 7.33
C ARG A 222 -19.27 -4.53 8.36
N HIS A 223 -18.52 -5.55 7.92
CA HIS A 223 -17.79 -6.44 8.81
C HIS A 223 -16.31 -6.53 8.43
N LEU A 224 -15.47 -6.73 9.43
CA LEU A 224 -14.02 -6.83 9.29
C LEU A 224 -13.52 -8.16 9.87
N PHE A 225 -12.86 -8.96 9.04
CA PHE A 225 -12.19 -10.18 9.46
C PHE A 225 -10.75 -9.85 9.84
N LEU A 226 -10.31 -10.39 10.96
CA LEU A 226 -8.94 -10.24 11.45
C LEU A 226 -8.33 -11.60 11.80
N THR A 227 -7.01 -11.70 11.72
CA THR A 227 -6.21 -12.85 12.17
C THR A 227 -5.10 -12.41 13.11
N ASP A 228 -4.69 -13.30 14.01
CA ASP A 228 -3.87 -12.92 15.16
C ASP A 228 -2.39 -13.29 15.13
N GLU A 229 -1.99 -14.26 14.28
CA GLU A 229 -0.67 -14.89 14.22
C GLU A 229 0.06 -15.19 15.55
N VAL A 230 -0.63 -15.15 16.69
CA VAL A 230 -0.06 -15.40 18.02
C VAL A 230 -0.80 -16.52 18.73
N GLY A 231 -1.94 -16.96 18.20
CA GLY A 231 -2.75 -18.06 18.70
C GLY A 231 -3.53 -17.72 19.98
N SER A 232 -3.90 -16.45 20.16
CA SER A 232 -4.66 -15.94 21.30
C SER A 232 -6.18 -16.02 21.07
N TRP A 233 -6.65 -15.66 19.88
CA TRP A 233 -8.06 -15.52 19.52
C TRP A 233 -8.44 -16.09 18.14
N GLY A 234 -7.47 -16.52 17.33
CA GLY A 234 -7.77 -17.17 16.04
C GLY A 234 -8.26 -16.16 15.00
N THR A 235 -9.38 -16.45 14.32
CA THR A 235 -10.00 -15.53 13.36
C THR A 235 -11.19 -14.85 14.01
N THR A 236 -11.24 -13.52 14.02
CA THR A 236 -12.36 -12.75 14.58
C THR A 236 -13.08 -11.95 13.52
N VAL A 237 -14.36 -11.68 13.77
CA VAL A 237 -15.23 -10.86 12.91
C VAL A 237 -15.79 -9.72 13.73
N TRP A 238 -15.64 -8.51 13.21
CA TRP A 238 -16.04 -7.28 13.88
C TRP A 238 -17.09 -6.55 13.06
N ASP A 239 -18.17 -6.10 13.69
CA ASP A 239 -19.11 -5.15 13.08
C ASP A 239 -18.47 -3.76 13.11
N ILE A 240 -18.31 -3.18 11.93
CA ILE A 240 -17.74 -1.85 11.68
C ILE A 240 -18.74 -0.95 10.95
N SER A 241 -20.02 -1.30 10.97
CA SER A 241 -21.06 -0.51 10.28
C SER A 241 -21.38 0.82 10.97
N ASP A 242 -20.97 0.97 12.23
CA ASP A 242 -20.96 2.21 12.99
C ASP A 242 -19.58 2.35 13.67
N TYR A 243 -18.78 3.30 13.19
CA TYR A 243 -17.41 3.52 13.68
C TYR A 243 -17.36 3.96 15.14
N ASP A 244 -18.45 4.49 15.70
CA ASP A 244 -18.52 4.83 17.12
C ASP A 244 -18.79 3.60 18.01
N ASN A 245 -19.23 2.49 17.42
CA ASN A 245 -19.72 1.30 18.15
C ASN A 245 -19.18 -0.02 17.57
N VAL A 246 -17.87 -0.09 17.35
CA VAL A 246 -17.19 -1.29 16.86
C VAL A 246 -17.25 -2.42 17.88
N SER A 247 -17.61 -3.63 17.46
CA SER A 247 -17.68 -4.79 18.36
C SER A 247 -17.41 -6.11 17.65
N MET A 248 -16.78 -7.06 18.36
CA MET A 248 -16.58 -8.41 17.87
C MET A 248 -17.92 -9.17 17.90
N VAL A 249 -18.38 -9.61 16.73
CA VAL A 249 -19.65 -10.33 16.56
C VAL A 249 -19.49 -11.83 16.41
N SER A 250 -18.30 -12.30 16.00
CA SER A 250 -18.01 -13.72 15.82
C SER A 250 -16.52 -14.03 16.00
N GLN A 251 -16.23 -15.29 16.30
CA GLN A 251 -14.87 -15.81 16.48
C GLN A 251 -14.82 -17.28 16.04
N PHE A 252 -13.77 -17.63 15.31
CA PHE A 252 -13.46 -19.01 14.91
C PHE A 252 -12.11 -19.44 15.45
N THR A 253 -12.10 -20.54 16.20
CA THR A 253 -10.89 -21.20 16.71
C THR A 253 -11.03 -22.71 16.54
N ILE A 254 -9.94 -23.39 16.16
CA ILE A 254 -9.91 -24.86 16.03
C ILE A 254 -9.62 -25.49 17.40
N HIS A 255 -8.51 -25.06 18.01
CA HIS A 255 -8.05 -25.48 19.34
C HIS A 255 -7.01 -24.49 19.85
N SER A 256 -6.64 -24.59 21.13
CA SER A 256 -5.80 -23.60 21.85
C SER A 256 -4.36 -23.41 21.33
N LEU A 257 -3.87 -24.28 20.46
CA LEU A 257 -2.54 -24.16 19.83
C LEU A 257 -2.60 -23.73 18.37
N SER A 258 -3.80 -23.50 17.83
CA SER A 258 -3.97 -23.12 16.43
C SER A 258 -3.48 -21.69 16.23
N THR A 259 -2.87 -21.41 15.08
CA THR A 259 -2.40 -20.08 14.72
C THR A 259 -2.86 -19.79 13.30
N THR A 260 -3.65 -18.74 13.14
CA THR A 260 -4.12 -18.25 11.85
C THR A 260 -3.11 -17.28 11.25
N HIS A 261 -3.08 -17.14 9.93
CA HIS A 261 -2.11 -16.31 9.21
C HIS A 261 -2.83 -15.40 8.20
N ASN A 262 -2.83 -15.71 6.90
CA ASN A 262 -3.50 -14.90 5.88
C ASN A 262 -4.96 -15.35 5.67
N LEU A 263 -5.80 -14.40 5.26
CA LEU A 263 -7.23 -14.63 5.02
C LEU A 263 -7.67 -13.89 3.77
N PHE A 264 -8.46 -14.55 2.92
CA PHE A 264 -9.08 -13.94 1.75
C PHE A 264 -10.57 -14.27 1.70
N ILE A 265 -11.39 -13.29 1.33
CA ILE A 265 -12.84 -13.48 1.17
C ILE A 265 -13.20 -13.58 -0.32
N LYS A 266 -13.88 -14.66 -0.69
CA LYS A 266 -14.42 -14.87 -2.05
C LYS A 266 -15.85 -15.36 -1.96
N GLY A 267 -16.79 -14.49 -2.31
CA GLY A 267 -18.22 -14.76 -2.20
C GLY A 267 -18.62 -14.96 -0.73
N ASN A 268 -19.31 -16.05 -0.45
CA ASN A 268 -19.76 -16.39 0.91
C ASN A 268 -18.74 -17.22 1.70
N TYR A 269 -17.47 -17.23 1.28
CA TYR A 269 -16.44 -18.03 1.94
C TYR A 269 -15.21 -17.19 2.29
N ALA A 270 -14.66 -17.45 3.49
CA ALA A 270 -13.34 -17.00 3.89
C ALA A 270 -12.35 -18.17 3.80
N TYR A 271 -11.25 -17.96 3.10
CA TYR A 271 -10.17 -18.93 2.89
C TYR A 271 -8.97 -18.51 3.72
N ILE A 272 -8.54 -19.37 4.65
CA ILE A 272 -7.64 -18.97 5.72
C ILE A 272 -6.48 -19.97 5.79
N SER A 273 -5.25 -19.44 5.78
CA SER A 273 -4.08 -20.24 6.11
C SER A 273 -3.92 -20.31 7.63
N HIS A 274 -3.78 -21.53 8.14
CA HIS A 274 -3.65 -21.82 9.57
C HIS A 274 -2.40 -22.67 9.85
N TYR A 275 -1.23 -22.30 9.33
CA TYR A 275 0.02 -22.99 9.66
C TYR A 275 -0.12 -24.52 9.73
N THR A 276 0.06 -25.11 10.93
CA THR A 276 0.03 -26.55 11.21
C THR A 276 -1.33 -27.19 10.99
N ASP A 277 -2.38 -26.37 11.05
CA ASP A 277 -3.74 -26.78 10.76
C ASP A 277 -4.01 -26.83 9.24
N GLY A 278 -3.23 -26.15 8.40
CA GLY A 278 -3.42 -26.21 6.95
C GLY A 278 -4.38 -25.13 6.43
N LEU A 279 -5.17 -25.44 5.41
CA LEU A 279 -6.22 -24.56 4.88
C LEU A 279 -7.51 -24.76 5.68
N ARG A 280 -8.16 -23.65 6.03
CA ARG A 280 -9.51 -23.61 6.59
C ARG A 280 -10.40 -22.76 5.72
N ILE A 281 -11.62 -23.22 5.48
CA ILE A 281 -12.62 -22.51 4.69
C ILE A 281 -13.84 -22.33 5.58
N LEU A 282 -14.24 -21.08 5.82
CA LEU A 282 -15.41 -20.74 6.60
C LEU A 282 -16.54 -20.29 5.69
N GLU A 283 -17.77 -20.72 5.96
CA GLU A 283 -18.98 -20.08 5.45
C GLU A 283 -19.23 -18.78 6.23
N ILE A 284 -19.42 -17.68 5.50
CA ILE A 284 -19.55 -16.31 6.03
C ILE A 284 -20.76 -15.52 5.48
N SER A 285 -21.77 -16.20 4.92
CA SER A 285 -23.04 -15.58 4.50
C SER A 285 -23.75 -14.85 5.64
N ASP A 286 -23.55 -15.32 6.88
CA ASP A 286 -23.86 -14.61 8.12
C ASP A 286 -22.55 -14.38 8.91
N PRO A 287 -21.95 -13.17 8.81
CA PRO A 287 -20.70 -12.85 9.52
C PRO A 287 -20.81 -12.93 11.05
N THR A 288 -22.03 -12.92 11.61
CA THR A 288 -22.26 -13.06 13.06
C THR A 288 -22.26 -14.52 13.53
N ASN A 289 -22.29 -15.47 12.59
CA ASN A 289 -22.32 -16.90 12.89
C ASN A 289 -21.55 -17.71 11.83
N VAL A 290 -20.23 -17.56 11.84
CA VAL A 290 -19.35 -18.25 10.90
C VAL A 290 -19.20 -19.73 11.26
N SER A 291 -19.02 -20.59 10.25
CA SER A 291 -18.83 -22.03 10.47
C SER A 291 -17.85 -22.65 9.47
N GLU A 292 -17.16 -23.74 9.86
CA GLU A 292 -16.22 -24.42 8.96
C GLU A 292 -16.97 -25.17 7.84
N ALA A 293 -16.72 -24.78 6.59
CA ALA A 293 -17.29 -25.39 5.40
C ALA A 293 -16.38 -26.47 4.79
N GLY A 294 -15.07 -26.38 5.03
CA GLY A 294 -14.09 -27.34 4.54
C GLY A 294 -12.70 -27.08 5.08
N PHE A 295 -11.85 -28.09 4.99
CA PHE A 295 -10.47 -27.98 5.45
C PHE A 295 -9.55 -28.94 4.68
N PHE A 296 -8.26 -28.60 4.67
CA PHE A 296 -7.23 -29.42 4.07
C PHE A 296 -5.91 -29.30 4.83
N TYR A 297 -5.39 -30.41 5.33
CA TYR A 297 -4.06 -30.44 5.94
C TYR A 297 -2.97 -30.61 4.86
N THR A 298 -2.08 -29.63 4.74
CA THR A 298 -0.88 -29.73 3.89
C THR A 298 0.16 -30.69 4.47
N ASN A 299 0.11 -30.93 5.79
CA ASN A 299 0.90 -31.92 6.51
C ASN A 299 0.04 -32.65 7.55
N PHE A 300 0.09 -33.98 7.60
CA PHE A 300 -0.65 -34.78 8.56
C PHE A 300 0.17 -35.97 9.09
N PRO A 301 0.19 -36.22 10.42
CA PRO A 301 -0.43 -35.41 11.48
C PRO A 301 0.21 -34.01 11.62
N PRO A 302 -0.52 -33.01 12.17
CA PRO A 302 0.00 -31.66 12.36
C PRO A 302 1.31 -31.63 13.17
N ASP A 303 2.20 -30.69 12.81
CA ASP A 303 3.42 -30.43 13.59
C ASP A 303 3.04 -29.84 14.95
N THR A 304 3.34 -30.57 16.02
CA THR A 304 3.03 -30.14 17.39
C THR A 304 4.20 -29.42 18.07
N GLN A 305 5.37 -29.35 17.41
CA GLN A 305 6.58 -28.73 17.95
C GLN A 305 6.77 -27.30 17.44
N ASN A 306 6.37 -27.02 16.20
CA ASN A 306 6.47 -25.70 15.60
C ASN A 306 5.12 -25.25 15.04
N ARG A 307 4.35 -24.51 15.85
CA ARG A 307 3.02 -23.98 15.49
C ARG A 307 3.02 -23.03 14.30
N PHE A 308 4.18 -22.51 13.91
CA PHE A 308 4.35 -21.64 12.74
C PHE A 308 4.80 -22.42 11.51
N ASN A 309 4.79 -23.75 11.51
CA ASN A 309 5.16 -24.53 10.33
C ASN A 309 3.94 -24.81 9.43
N SER A 310 4.16 -25.42 8.26
CA SER A 310 3.11 -25.81 7.31
C SER A 310 2.50 -24.63 6.53
N ASN A 311 1.16 -24.54 6.41
CA ASN A 311 0.49 -23.66 5.46
C ASN A 311 0.63 -22.17 5.82
N TRP A 312 1.48 -21.45 5.09
CA TRP A 312 1.75 -20.01 5.27
C TRP A 312 0.72 -19.17 4.51
N GLY A 313 0.60 -19.38 3.20
CA GLY A 313 -0.24 -18.57 2.32
C GLY A 313 -1.39 -19.34 1.71
N VAL A 314 -2.43 -18.62 1.32
CA VAL A 314 -3.57 -19.14 0.56
C VAL A 314 -3.98 -18.15 -0.51
N TYR A 315 -4.23 -18.63 -1.72
CA TYR A 315 -4.71 -17.82 -2.84
C TYR A 315 -5.95 -18.47 -3.48
N PRO A 316 -7.17 -17.92 -3.26
CA PRO A 316 -8.41 -18.54 -3.72
C PRO A 316 -8.98 -17.94 -5.02
N TYR A 317 -8.27 -17.01 -5.66
CA TYR A 317 -8.78 -16.23 -6.79
C TYR A 317 -8.28 -16.72 -8.16
N ALA A 318 -7.88 -18.00 -8.26
CA ALA A 318 -7.60 -18.57 -9.56
C ALA A 318 -8.87 -18.54 -10.43
N PRO A 319 -8.77 -18.13 -11.70
CA PRO A 319 -9.85 -18.19 -12.68
C PRO A 319 -10.65 -19.50 -12.71
N SER A 320 -9.94 -20.63 -12.63
CA SER A 320 -10.43 -21.99 -12.63
C SER A 320 -11.27 -22.35 -11.40
N GLY A 321 -11.24 -21.50 -10.37
CA GLY A 321 -11.83 -21.77 -9.06
C GLY A 321 -10.91 -22.53 -8.12
N LEU A 322 -9.75 -23.01 -8.61
CA LEU A 322 -8.73 -23.68 -7.81
C LEU A 322 -8.12 -22.75 -6.76
N ILE A 323 -7.55 -23.37 -5.74
CA ILE A 323 -6.94 -22.66 -4.61
C ILE A 323 -5.48 -23.07 -4.53
N TYR A 324 -4.59 -22.09 -4.42
CA TYR A 324 -3.16 -22.32 -4.29
C TYR A 324 -2.73 -22.12 -2.85
N LEU A 325 -1.85 -23.00 -2.36
CA LEU A 325 -1.33 -22.95 -1.00
C LEU A 325 0.20 -22.99 -1.03
N SER A 326 0.82 -22.24 -0.14
CA SER A 326 2.24 -22.36 0.17
C SER A 326 2.42 -23.00 1.54
N ASP A 327 3.05 -24.17 1.57
CA ASP A 327 3.51 -24.80 2.79
C ASP A 327 5.01 -24.55 2.97
N ARG A 328 5.39 -23.97 4.10
CA ARG A 328 6.78 -23.64 4.46
C ARG A 328 7.77 -24.78 4.26
N SER A 329 7.33 -26.02 4.47
CA SER A 329 8.15 -27.23 4.47
C SER A 329 7.77 -28.24 3.38
N ASN A 330 6.55 -28.17 2.83
CA ASN A 330 6.01 -29.16 1.88
C ASN A 330 5.77 -28.60 0.48
N GLY A 331 6.08 -27.33 0.24
CA GLY A 331 6.07 -26.73 -1.09
C GLY A 331 4.72 -26.17 -1.50
N PHE A 332 4.42 -26.24 -2.80
CA PHE A 332 3.24 -25.65 -3.40
C PHE A 332 2.14 -26.70 -3.58
N PHE A 333 0.90 -26.36 -3.24
CA PHE A 333 -0.28 -27.21 -3.43
C PHE A 333 -1.33 -26.51 -4.27
N VAL A 334 -2.02 -27.30 -5.09
CA VAL A 334 -3.24 -26.93 -5.79
C VAL A 334 -4.36 -27.79 -5.22
N VAL A 335 -5.41 -27.15 -4.70
CA VAL A 335 -6.56 -27.84 -4.15
C VAL A 335 -7.85 -27.33 -4.77
N ASP A 336 -8.88 -28.16 -4.75
CA ASP A 336 -10.23 -27.82 -5.16
C ASP A 336 -11.20 -28.01 -4.00
N PHE A 337 -12.00 -26.99 -3.74
CA PHE A 337 -13.07 -27.04 -2.75
C PHE A 337 -14.36 -27.42 -3.48
N GLU A 338 -15.11 -28.42 -3.02
CA GLU A 338 -16.29 -28.94 -3.73
C GLU A 338 -17.39 -27.88 -4.00
N SER A 339 -17.38 -26.79 -3.24
CA SER A 339 -18.26 -25.62 -3.45
C SER A 339 -17.51 -24.42 -4.06
N SER A 340 -16.35 -24.64 -4.67
CA SER A 340 -15.64 -23.64 -5.45
C SER A 340 -16.55 -23.23 -6.61
N ASN A 341 -16.93 -21.95 -6.60
CA ASN A 341 -17.56 -21.38 -7.77
C ASN A 341 -16.44 -21.04 -8.76
N SER A 342 -16.51 -21.63 -9.96
CA SER A 342 -15.83 -21.05 -11.11
C SER A 342 -16.25 -19.59 -11.27
N LEU A 343 -15.30 -18.79 -11.74
CA LEU A 343 -15.49 -17.36 -11.89
C LEU A 343 -16.09 -17.06 -13.28
N ALA A 344 -16.75 -15.92 -13.39
CA ALA A 344 -17.00 -15.31 -14.69
C ALA A 344 -15.68 -14.69 -15.18
N ALA A 345 -15.44 -14.76 -16.48
CA ALA A 345 -14.35 -14.05 -17.13
C ALA A 345 -14.85 -12.72 -17.68
N LEU A 346 -14.16 -11.61 -17.38
CA LEU A 346 -14.37 -10.34 -18.06
C LEU A 346 -13.21 -10.08 -19.01
N PHE A 347 -13.52 -10.04 -20.30
CA PHE A 347 -12.60 -9.63 -21.35
C PHE A 347 -12.87 -8.17 -21.71
N ALA A 348 -11.98 -7.26 -21.31
CA ALA A 348 -12.14 -5.84 -21.57
C ALA A 348 -11.23 -5.37 -22.70
N THR A 349 -11.81 -4.68 -23.69
CA THR A 349 -11.09 -3.99 -24.76
C THR A 349 -11.20 -2.48 -24.51
N VAL A 350 -10.07 -1.80 -24.38
CA VAL A 350 -10.01 -0.36 -24.08
C VAL A 350 -9.33 0.37 -25.23
N LYS A 351 -10.01 1.39 -25.78
CA LYS A 351 -9.52 2.19 -26.91
C LYS A 351 -9.69 3.67 -26.63
N ASP A 352 -8.88 4.48 -27.31
CA ASP A 352 -9.01 5.93 -27.32
C ASP A 352 -10.28 6.31 -28.10
N ALA A 353 -11.15 7.10 -27.49
CA ALA A 353 -12.42 7.50 -28.10
C ALA A 353 -12.25 8.40 -29.34
N SER A 354 -11.12 9.10 -29.46
CA SER A 354 -10.86 10.05 -30.53
C SER A 354 -10.43 9.40 -31.85
N ASP A 355 -9.68 8.29 -31.78
CA ASP A 355 -9.10 7.63 -32.94
C ASP A 355 -9.26 6.10 -32.96
N ASN A 356 -9.89 5.52 -31.93
CA ASN A 356 -10.16 4.10 -31.75
C ASN A 356 -8.88 3.23 -31.68
N THR A 357 -7.73 3.83 -31.37
CA THR A 357 -6.48 3.10 -31.16
C THR A 357 -6.50 2.35 -29.82
N PRO A 358 -5.88 1.17 -29.72
CA PRO A 358 -5.81 0.45 -28.45
C PRO A 358 -5.02 1.20 -27.39
N ILE A 359 -5.55 1.27 -26.17
CA ILE A 359 -4.86 1.88 -25.04
C ILE A 359 -4.13 0.80 -24.25
N ILE A 360 -2.80 0.91 -24.21
CA ILE A 360 -1.93 0.01 -23.45
C ILE A 360 -1.89 0.38 -21.96
N HIS A 361 -1.87 -0.61 -21.08
CA HIS A 361 -1.89 -0.46 -19.62
C HIS A 361 -3.02 0.45 -19.09
N ALA A 362 -4.17 0.45 -19.76
CA ALA A 362 -5.42 0.83 -19.12
C ALA A 362 -5.82 -0.29 -18.18
N TRP A 363 -6.54 0.03 -17.12
CA TRP A 363 -6.97 -0.96 -16.16
C TRP A 363 -8.46 -0.94 -15.97
N SER A 364 -9.03 -2.12 -15.72
CA SER A 364 -10.44 -2.31 -15.39
C SER A 364 -10.54 -3.04 -14.06
N LYS A 365 -11.24 -2.44 -13.10
CA LYS A 365 -11.30 -2.92 -11.71
C LYS A 365 -12.72 -3.28 -11.32
N ILE A 366 -12.84 -4.40 -10.61
CA ILE A 366 -14.00 -4.74 -9.80
C ILE A 366 -13.59 -4.66 -8.33
N GLU A 367 -14.40 -4.01 -7.51
CA GLU A 367 -14.15 -3.83 -6.07
C GLU A 367 -13.87 -5.17 -5.36
N GLY A 368 -12.73 -5.25 -4.66
CA GLY A 368 -12.33 -6.43 -3.88
C GLY A 368 -11.81 -7.62 -4.70
N TYR A 369 -11.67 -7.47 -6.02
CA TYR A 369 -11.12 -8.49 -6.92
C TYR A 369 -9.97 -7.94 -7.76
N PHE A 370 -9.33 -8.81 -8.55
CA PHE A 370 -8.22 -8.43 -9.40
C PHE A 370 -8.60 -7.37 -10.43
N THR A 371 -7.63 -6.50 -10.68
CA THR A 371 -7.69 -5.50 -11.74
C THR A 371 -7.09 -6.10 -13.02
N GLY A 372 -7.86 -6.10 -14.11
CA GLY A 372 -7.32 -6.43 -15.43
C GLY A 372 -6.55 -5.24 -16.00
N VAL A 373 -5.33 -5.47 -16.51
CA VAL A 373 -4.50 -4.43 -17.13
C VAL A 373 -4.32 -4.76 -18.61
N THR A 374 -4.51 -3.79 -19.50
CA THR A 374 -4.48 -4.00 -20.94
C THR A 374 -3.08 -4.16 -21.48
N ASP A 375 -2.91 -5.01 -22.50
CA ASP A 375 -1.65 -5.19 -23.21
C ASP A 375 -1.51 -4.26 -24.43
N SER A 376 -0.60 -4.60 -25.34
CA SER A 376 -0.35 -3.88 -26.59
C SER A 376 -1.55 -3.84 -27.55
N LEU A 377 -2.55 -4.71 -27.38
CA LEU A 377 -3.79 -4.73 -28.17
C LEU A 377 -4.94 -4.02 -27.46
N GLY A 378 -4.70 -3.40 -26.30
CA GLY A 378 -5.73 -2.75 -25.50
C GLY A 378 -6.67 -3.74 -24.83
N GLU A 379 -6.28 -5.00 -24.70
CA GLU A 379 -7.14 -6.07 -24.20
C GLU A 379 -6.69 -6.50 -22.80
N SER A 380 -7.62 -6.80 -21.90
CA SER A 380 -7.34 -7.37 -20.57
C SER A 380 -8.32 -8.48 -20.23
N LEU A 381 -7.89 -9.43 -19.40
CA LEU A 381 -8.72 -10.53 -18.92
C LEU A 381 -8.56 -10.67 -17.42
N PHE A 382 -9.67 -10.65 -16.70
CA PHE A 382 -9.70 -10.90 -15.26
C PHE A 382 -11.01 -11.56 -14.87
N TYR A 383 -11.08 -12.03 -13.62
CA TYR A 383 -12.11 -12.97 -13.20
C TYR A 383 -12.75 -12.52 -11.89
N ALA A 384 -14.05 -12.70 -11.78
CA ALA A 384 -14.82 -12.38 -10.58
C ALA A 384 -16.04 -13.32 -10.44
N PRO A 385 -16.60 -13.48 -9.23
CA PRO A 385 -17.81 -14.26 -9.01
C PRO A 385 -19.01 -13.75 -9.83
N GLU A 386 -20.06 -14.56 -9.91
CA GLU A 386 -21.33 -14.12 -10.49
C GLU A 386 -21.98 -13.04 -9.60
N ASP A 387 -22.11 -11.83 -10.13
CA ASP A 387 -22.88 -10.73 -9.53
C ASP A 387 -23.02 -9.57 -10.53
N ASN A 388 -23.71 -8.51 -10.11
CA ASN A 388 -23.74 -7.22 -10.76
C ASN A 388 -22.60 -6.33 -10.23
N TYR A 389 -21.78 -5.82 -11.14
CA TYR A 389 -20.63 -4.98 -10.79
C TYR A 389 -20.66 -3.66 -11.53
N ASN A 390 -20.15 -2.62 -10.85
CA ASN A 390 -19.65 -1.42 -11.50
C ASN A 390 -18.18 -1.66 -11.80
N ILE A 391 -17.83 -1.74 -13.08
CA ILE A 391 -16.45 -1.90 -13.52
C ILE A 391 -15.94 -0.51 -13.87
N ILE A 392 -14.90 -0.08 -13.16
CA ILE A 392 -14.23 1.19 -13.40
C ILE A 392 -13.06 0.90 -14.33
N THR A 393 -13.04 1.54 -15.49
CA THR A 393 -11.94 1.47 -16.45
C THR A 393 -11.23 2.80 -16.50
N ASN A 394 -9.91 2.79 -16.35
CA ASN A 394 -9.13 4.02 -16.22
C ASN A 394 -7.73 3.87 -16.83
N LYS A 395 -7.18 4.99 -17.28
CA LYS A 395 -5.82 5.13 -17.76
C LYS A 395 -5.35 6.54 -17.44
N PHE A 396 -4.13 6.68 -16.92
CA PHE A 396 -3.50 8.00 -16.78
C PHE A 396 -3.52 8.76 -18.12
N GLY A 397 -3.99 10.00 -18.12
CA GLY A 397 -4.19 10.75 -19.36
C GLY A 397 -5.61 10.71 -19.93
N TYR A 398 -6.54 9.96 -19.31
CA TYR A 398 -7.92 9.78 -19.78
C TYR A 398 -8.92 9.97 -18.64
N TYR A 399 -10.15 10.35 -18.99
CA TYR A 399 -11.26 10.34 -18.03
C TYR A 399 -11.67 8.89 -17.74
N PRO A 400 -11.87 8.50 -16.47
CA PRO A 400 -12.32 7.15 -16.15
C PRO A 400 -13.74 6.91 -16.65
N ASP A 401 -14.00 5.69 -17.12
CA ASP A 401 -15.34 5.19 -17.45
C ASP A 401 -15.84 4.25 -16.35
N THR A 402 -17.14 4.21 -16.12
CA THR A 402 -17.77 3.23 -15.23
C THR A 402 -18.91 2.55 -15.96
N THR A 403 -18.76 1.26 -16.21
CA THR A 403 -19.78 0.43 -16.87
C THR A 403 -20.38 -0.57 -15.88
N ASN A 404 -21.71 -0.63 -15.82
CA ASN A 404 -22.42 -1.64 -15.04
C ASN A 404 -22.61 -2.92 -15.86
N LEU A 405 -22.15 -4.06 -15.34
CA LEU A 405 -22.30 -5.38 -15.99
C LEU A 405 -22.75 -6.45 -15.00
N THR A 406 -23.55 -7.39 -15.50
CA THR A 406 -23.81 -8.66 -14.82
C THR A 406 -22.81 -9.70 -15.29
N LEU A 407 -21.98 -10.18 -14.38
CA LEU A 407 -21.11 -11.32 -14.60
C LEU A 407 -21.87 -12.60 -14.29
N ILE A 408 -21.73 -13.59 -15.16
CA ILE A 408 -22.39 -14.90 -15.03
C ILE A 408 -21.29 -15.96 -14.98
N LYS A 409 -21.38 -16.85 -14.00
CA LYS A 409 -20.42 -17.94 -13.81
C LYS A 409 -20.23 -18.75 -15.11
N ASP A 410 -19.00 -19.20 -15.36
CA ASP A 410 -18.61 -19.99 -16.55
C ASP A 410 -18.76 -19.28 -17.91
N ASN A 411 -19.15 -18.00 -17.92
CA ASN A 411 -19.23 -17.20 -19.14
C ASN A 411 -18.06 -16.21 -19.25
N THR A 412 -17.70 -15.88 -20.49
CA THR A 412 -16.87 -14.72 -20.80
C THR A 412 -17.78 -13.56 -21.23
N ILE A 413 -17.71 -12.46 -20.50
CA ILE A 413 -18.39 -11.20 -20.82
C ILE A 413 -17.38 -10.28 -21.48
N ASN A 414 -17.75 -9.67 -22.61
CA ASN A 414 -16.93 -8.67 -23.28
C ASN A 414 -17.34 -7.27 -22.82
N LEU A 415 -16.36 -6.45 -22.45
CA LEU A 415 -16.51 -5.04 -22.12
C LEU A 415 -15.70 -4.21 -23.13
N ASP A 416 -16.39 -3.46 -23.99
CA ASP A 416 -15.73 -2.51 -24.88
C ASP A 416 -15.83 -1.10 -24.29
N VAL A 417 -14.68 -0.50 -23.95
CA VAL A 417 -14.59 0.85 -23.36
C VAL A 417 -13.88 1.79 -24.32
N LEU A 418 -14.49 2.95 -24.56
CA LEU A 418 -13.85 4.08 -25.22
C LEU A 418 -13.51 5.13 -24.16
N LEU A 419 -12.22 5.30 -23.87
CA LEU A 419 -11.78 6.32 -22.93
C LEU A 419 -11.53 7.63 -23.68
N GLU A 420 -12.10 8.71 -23.17
CA GLU A 420 -11.88 10.07 -23.68
C GLU A 420 -10.56 10.61 -23.13
N PRO A 421 -9.65 11.15 -23.97
CA PRO A 421 -8.46 11.84 -23.51
C PRO A 421 -8.81 12.96 -22.53
N ALA A 422 -8.14 12.97 -21.38
CA ALA A 422 -8.38 13.96 -20.35
C ALA A 422 -7.63 15.26 -20.64
N THR A 423 -8.12 16.32 -20.02
CA THR A 423 -7.41 17.60 -19.89
C THR A 423 -7.01 17.79 -18.44
N PRO A 424 -5.91 18.51 -18.15
CA PRO A 424 -5.59 18.87 -16.79
C PRO A 424 -6.58 19.90 -16.27
N GLU A 425 -6.69 20.03 -14.95
CA GLU A 425 -7.62 20.97 -14.32
C GLU A 425 -6.86 21.75 -13.24
N LEU A 426 -6.66 23.05 -13.49
CA LEU A 426 -6.07 23.96 -12.53
C LEU A 426 -7.15 24.45 -11.55
N SER A 427 -6.85 24.39 -10.25
CA SER A 427 -7.69 24.95 -9.21
C SER A 427 -6.87 25.59 -8.10
N THR A 428 -7.35 26.73 -7.60
CA THR A 428 -6.82 27.42 -6.42
C THR A 428 -7.83 27.40 -5.28
N ASN A 429 -7.37 27.31 -4.03
CA ASN A 429 -8.28 27.32 -2.87
C ASN A 429 -9.02 28.66 -2.69
N THR A 430 -8.48 29.74 -3.25
CA THR A 430 -9.08 31.08 -3.25
C THR A 430 -8.61 31.88 -4.46
N ASN A 431 -9.44 32.81 -4.93
CA ASN A 431 -9.08 33.81 -5.92
C ASN A 431 -8.75 35.19 -5.31
N PHE A 432 -8.77 35.30 -3.97
CA PHE A 432 -8.52 36.54 -3.25
C PHE A 432 -7.91 36.29 -1.86
N ILE A 433 -6.93 37.10 -1.48
CA ILE A 433 -6.32 37.12 -0.15
C ILE A 433 -6.24 38.57 0.34
N ASP A 434 -6.83 38.83 1.50
CA ASP A 434 -6.79 40.13 2.18
C ASP A 434 -5.99 39.99 3.48
N PHE A 435 -4.96 40.82 3.63
CA PHE A 435 -4.10 40.86 4.81
C PHE A 435 -4.57 41.88 5.85
N ASP A 436 -5.77 42.45 5.67
CA ASP A 436 -6.35 43.48 6.52
C ASP A 436 -5.40 44.70 6.66
N SER A 437 -5.56 45.46 7.75
CA SER A 437 -4.67 46.55 8.11
C SER A 437 -3.50 46.07 8.95
N LEU A 438 -2.29 46.38 8.51
CA LEU A 438 -1.04 46.03 9.17
C LEU A 438 -0.21 47.29 9.41
N ILE A 439 0.47 47.34 10.56
CA ILE A 439 1.40 48.42 10.88
C ILE A 439 2.57 48.36 9.89
N ILE A 440 3.03 49.51 9.40
CA ILE A 440 4.21 49.61 8.53
C ILE A 440 5.39 48.83 9.14
N GLN A 441 6.06 48.01 8.32
CA GLN A 441 7.16 47.09 8.66
C GLN A 441 6.78 45.84 9.48
N ALA A 442 5.54 45.71 9.96
CA ALA A 442 5.09 44.42 10.48
C ALA A 442 4.83 43.43 9.33
N ALA A 443 4.87 42.13 9.62
CA ALA A 443 4.65 41.07 8.65
C ALA A 443 3.41 40.24 8.99
N SER A 444 2.60 39.95 7.98
CA SER A 444 1.53 38.95 8.02
C SER A 444 1.77 37.91 6.93
N VAL A 445 1.27 36.69 7.10
CA VAL A 445 1.47 35.59 6.15
C VAL A 445 0.17 34.84 5.91
N ASP A 446 -0.08 34.49 4.66
CA ASP A 446 -1.15 33.58 4.26
C ASP A 446 -0.62 32.56 3.23
N THR A 447 -1.39 31.51 2.96
CA THR A 447 -1.03 30.40 2.10
C THR A 447 -2.05 30.22 0.98
N LEU A 448 -1.57 30.26 -0.26
CA LEU A 448 -2.31 29.86 -1.45
C LEU A 448 -2.01 28.39 -1.75
N PHE A 449 -3.05 27.59 -1.94
CA PHE A 449 -2.94 26.21 -2.41
C PHE A 449 -3.32 26.14 -3.89
N ILE A 450 -2.47 25.51 -4.68
CA ILE A 450 -2.65 25.28 -6.11
C ILE A 450 -2.72 23.77 -6.31
N SER A 451 -3.79 23.30 -6.94
CA SER A 451 -4.13 21.88 -7.08
C SER A 451 -4.36 21.52 -8.54
N ASN A 452 -4.03 20.27 -8.89
CA ASN A 452 -4.42 19.66 -10.16
C ASN A 452 -5.57 18.66 -9.93
N ASN A 453 -6.81 19.05 -10.24
CA ASN A 453 -7.99 18.19 -10.06
C ASN A 453 -8.29 17.30 -11.27
N GLY A 454 -7.50 17.43 -12.34
CA GLY A 454 -7.71 16.71 -13.60
C GLY A 454 -7.05 15.34 -13.60
N TYR A 455 -7.03 14.69 -14.77
CA TYR A 455 -6.47 13.32 -14.94
C TYR A 455 -5.18 13.28 -15.79
N THR A 456 -4.57 14.44 -16.05
CA THR A 456 -3.28 14.57 -16.73
C THR A 456 -2.32 15.42 -15.90
N VAL A 457 -1.02 15.42 -16.24
CA VAL A 457 -0.06 16.37 -15.64
C VAL A 457 -0.49 17.81 -15.95
N LEU A 458 -0.26 18.71 -14.99
CA LEU A 458 -0.46 20.15 -15.05
C LEU A 458 0.90 20.84 -14.85
N ASN A 459 1.34 21.64 -15.82
CA ASN A 459 2.59 22.39 -15.77
C ASN A 459 2.30 23.84 -15.41
N LEU A 460 2.80 24.29 -14.26
CA LEU A 460 2.56 25.61 -13.72
C LEU A 460 3.63 26.62 -14.15
N GLU A 461 3.17 27.78 -14.58
CA GLU A 461 3.95 29.01 -14.72
C GLU A 461 3.31 30.08 -13.84
N ILE A 462 4.11 30.72 -12.97
CA ILE A 462 3.61 31.69 -12.01
C ILE A 462 4.25 33.05 -12.29
N GLU A 463 3.39 34.02 -12.57
CA GLU A 463 3.76 35.41 -12.75
C GLU A 463 3.09 36.28 -11.69
N THR A 464 3.68 37.44 -11.40
CA THR A 464 3.14 38.37 -10.41
C THR A 464 3.15 39.79 -10.95
N SER A 465 2.18 40.60 -10.50
CA SER A 465 2.03 42.00 -10.91
C SER A 465 1.65 42.89 -9.74
N ASN A 466 2.22 44.10 -9.70
CA ASN A 466 1.97 45.12 -8.68
C ASN A 466 2.23 44.66 -7.23
N THR A 467 3.08 43.67 -7.01
CA THR A 467 3.29 43.03 -5.69
C THR A 467 4.16 43.83 -4.72
N SER A 468 4.17 45.16 -4.84
CA SER A 468 4.77 46.03 -3.82
C SER A 468 4.15 45.71 -2.47
N GLY A 469 4.97 45.53 -1.43
CA GLY A 469 4.49 45.11 -0.11
C GLY A 469 4.15 43.63 0.04
N PHE A 470 4.14 42.83 -1.03
CA PHE A 470 3.92 41.38 -0.99
C PHE A 470 5.19 40.61 -1.37
N ASN A 471 5.71 39.78 -0.47
CA ASN A 471 6.79 38.85 -0.75
C ASN A 471 6.20 37.46 -0.97
N ILE A 472 6.25 36.99 -2.21
CA ILE A 472 5.62 35.74 -2.64
C ILE A 472 6.71 34.67 -2.76
N GLY A 473 6.54 33.56 -2.03
CA GLY A 473 7.43 32.41 -2.12
C GLY A 473 7.25 31.64 -3.43
N SER A 474 8.28 30.94 -3.89
CA SER A 474 8.14 29.98 -4.98
C SER A 474 7.59 28.66 -4.45
N PRO A 475 6.60 28.04 -5.11
CA PRO A 475 6.13 26.71 -4.74
C PRO A 475 7.21 25.65 -4.98
N ALA A 476 7.15 24.58 -4.21
CA ALA A 476 8.06 23.44 -4.35
C ALA A 476 7.62 22.58 -5.54
N GLY A 477 8.03 22.98 -6.75
CA GLY A 477 7.72 22.28 -7.99
C GLY A 477 6.71 23.02 -8.86
N THR A 478 6.84 22.81 -10.17
CA THR A 478 6.01 23.44 -11.21
C THR A 478 5.29 22.40 -12.08
N VAL A 479 5.32 21.14 -11.68
CA VAL A 479 4.69 20.03 -12.40
C VAL A 479 3.84 19.28 -11.39
N LEU A 480 2.53 19.37 -11.53
CA LEU A 480 1.56 18.74 -10.65
C LEU A 480 0.93 17.54 -11.37
N ARG A 481 1.05 16.34 -10.84
CA ARG A 481 0.25 15.19 -11.26
C ARG A 481 -1.21 15.33 -10.78
N PRO A 482 -2.15 14.56 -11.34
CA PRO A 482 -3.51 14.43 -10.82
C PRO A 482 -3.55 14.24 -9.30
N GLY A 483 -4.29 15.10 -8.61
CA GLY A 483 -4.42 15.10 -7.15
C GLY A 483 -3.27 15.77 -6.39
N ASP A 484 -2.18 16.17 -7.06
CA ASP A 484 -1.11 16.93 -6.43
C ASP A 484 -1.60 18.32 -6.02
N GLU A 485 -1.11 18.78 -4.87
CA GLU A 485 -1.29 20.13 -4.38
C GLU A 485 0.08 20.71 -4.02
N VAL A 486 0.31 21.97 -4.40
CA VAL A 486 1.47 22.73 -3.96
C VAL A 486 1.03 24.00 -3.24
N LEU A 487 1.73 24.30 -2.15
CA LEU A 487 1.47 25.49 -1.36
C LEU A 487 2.45 26.62 -1.71
N MET A 488 1.94 27.84 -1.67
CA MET A 488 2.67 29.07 -1.89
C MET A 488 2.41 30.02 -0.72
N ARG A 489 3.47 30.39 0.01
CA ARG A 489 3.38 31.36 1.10
C ARG A 489 3.49 32.78 0.58
N ILE A 490 2.61 33.65 1.05
CA ILE A 490 2.56 35.05 0.65
C ILE A 490 2.69 35.88 1.93
N PHE A 491 3.74 36.69 2.00
CA PHE A 491 3.98 37.60 3.12
C PHE A 491 3.57 39.02 2.74
N PHE A 492 2.79 39.68 3.56
CA PHE A 492 2.49 41.11 3.44
C PHE A 492 3.31 41.92 4.44
N ILE A 493 4.10 42.88 3.94
CA ILE A 493 4.94 43.79 4.71
C ILE A 493 4.78 45.22 4.13
N PRO A 494 3.85 46.03 4.64
CA PRO A 494 3.66 47.39 4.14
C PRO A 494 4.85 48.28 4.51
N THR A 495 5.33 49.06 3.55
CA THR A 495 6.44 50.02 3.73
C THR A 495 5.96 51.46 3.94
N GLU A 496 4.72 51.75 3.57
CA GLU A 496 4.07 53.06 3.57
C GLU A 496 2.61 52.93 4.05
N ALA A 497 2.03 54.04 4.52
CA ALA A 497 0.63 54.08 4.98
C ALA A 497 -0.33 54.23 3.79
N ILE A 498 -0.39 53.21 2.94
CA ILE A 498 -1.21 53.19 1.72
C ILE A 498 -1.94 51.85 1.60
N ASN A 499 -2.90 51.79 0.67
CA ASN A 499 -3.48 50.51 0.24
C ASN A 499 -2.53 49.85 -0.77
N TYR A 500 -2.31 48.57 -0.58
CA TYR A 500 -1.52 47.71 -1.45
C TYR A 500 -2.43 46.75 -2.19
N GLU A 501 -2.17 46.60 -3.48
CA GLU A 501 -2.92 45.70 -4.36
C GLU A 501 -1.89 44.92 -5.18
N GLY A 502 -2.00 43.60 -5.18
CA GLY A 502 -1.14 42.70 -5.94
C GLY A 502 -1.96 41.69 -6.72
N THR A 503 -1.34 41.02 -7.69
CA THR A 503 -1.99 39.94 -8.42
C THR A 503 -0.97 38.83 -8.70
N ILE A 504 -1.40 37.59 -8.49
CA ILE A 504 -0.69 36.37 -8.85
C ILE A 504 -1.44 35.74 -10.02
N PHE A 505 -0.72 35.47 -11.11
CA PHE A 505 -1.22 34.72 -12.26
C PHE A 505 -0.64 33.31 -12.20
N ILE A 506 -1.50 32.31 -12.14
CA ILE A 506 -1.13 30.90 -12.22
C ILE A 506 -1.57 30.42 -13.59
N THR A 507 -0.61 30.21 -14.50
CA THR A 507 -0.86 29.77 -15.87
C THR A 507 -0.46 28.33 -16.03
N SER A 508 -1.20 27.63 -16.89
CA SER A 508 -0.96 26.24 -17.26
C SER A 508 -1.56 25.94 -18.62
N GLU A 509 -1.35 24.72 -19.11
CA GLU A 509 -2.05 24.17 -20.26
C GLU A 509 -3.58 24.00 -20.03
N ALA A 510 -4.04 24.00 -18.77
CA ALA A 510 -5.47 23.98 -18.42
C ALA A 510 -6.12 25.39 -18.50
N GLY A 511 -5.31 26.45 -18.59
CA GLY A 511 -5.77 27.83 -18.55
C GLY A 511 -5.04 28.65 -17.50
N MET A 512 -5.67 29.74 -17.06
CA MET A 512 -5.08 30.68 -16.11
C MET A 512 -6.04 30.99 -14.97
N ASP A 513 -5.57 30.80 -13.74
CA ASP A 513 -6.20 31.31 -12.52
C ASP A 513 -5.54 32.62 -12.10
N THR A 514 -6.34 33.49 -11.48
CA THR A 514 -5.89 34.80 -10.99
C THR A 514 -6.25 34.94 -9.52
N VAL A 515 -5.25 35.25 -8.69
CA VAL A 515 -5.43 35.51 -7.26
C VAL A 515 -5.10 36.97 -6.99
N HIS A 516 -6.08 37.71 -6.49
CA HIS A 516 -5.94 39.11 -6.11
C HIS A 516 -5.45 39.22 -4.66
N LEU A 517 -4.47 40.08 -4.42
CA LEU A 517 -3.92 40.34 -3.08
C LEU A 517 -4.28 41.76 -2.67
N SER A 518 -4.71 41.96 -1.44
CA SER A 518 -4.92 43.29 -0.87
C SER A 518 -4.41 43.38 0.57
N GLY A 519 -4.10 44.59 1.00
CA GLY A 519 -3.70 44.89 2.37
C GLY A 519 -3.50 46.38 2.57
N THR A 520 -3.64 46.85 3.81
CA THR A 520 -3.51 48.28 4.13
C THR A 520 -2.36 48.52 5.09
N GLY A 521 -1.40 49.35 4.69
CA GLY A 521 -0.37 49.86 5.60
C GLY A 521 -0.93 50.98 6.48
N THR A 522 -0.70 50.89 7.79
CA THR A 522 -1.11 51.93 8.75
C THR A 522 0.11 52.46 9.51
N SER A 523 0.13 53.77 9.73
CA SER A 523 1.12 54.40 10.61
C SER A 523 0.60 54.42 12.05
N ILE A 524 1.47 54.12 13.00
CA ILE A 524 1.19 54.38 14.42
C ILE A 524 1.39 55.88 14.64
N GLY A 525 0.37 56.55 15.19
CA GLY A 525 0.53 57.90 15.73
C GLY A 525 1.53 57.87 16.90
N VAL A 526 2.66 58.57 16.74
CA VAL A 526 3.87 58.55 17.57
C VAL A 526 3.59 58.69 19.08
N GLU A 527 4.06 57.72 19.88
CA GLU A 527 5.02 58.02 20.95
C GLU A 527 6.30 57.22 20.67
N ASP A 528 7.41 57.93 20.77
CA ASP A 528 8.77 57.59 20.35
C ASP A 528 9.31 56.39 21.17
N ASP A 529 9.49 55.24 20.53
CA ASP A 529 10.50 54.27 20.96
C ASP A 529 11.15 53.63 19.72
N SER A 530 12.45 53.86 19.61
CA SER A 530 13.31 53.65 18.46
C SER A 530 13.38 52.21 17.92
N ASN A 531 13.42 52.08 16.58
CA ASN A 531 13.84 50.89 15.79
C ASN A 531 13.21 49.54 16.17
N LEU A 532 12.07 49.20 15.55
CA LEU A 532 11.44 47.87 15.64
C LEU A 532 12.14 46.78 14.79
N LEU A 533 13.05 47.14 13.89
CA LEU A 533 13.79 46.18 13.08
C LEU A 533 15.22 45.97 13.62
N PRO A 534 15.69 44.72 13.76
CA PRO A 534 17.06 44.43 14.16
C PRO A 534 18.09 45.02 13.19
N GLU A 535 19.09 45.74 13.70
CA GLU A 535 20.16 46.34 12.88
C GLU A 535 21.18 45.32 12.35
N LYS A 536 21.19 44.10 12.89
CA LYS A 536 22.08 43.01 12.48
C LYS A 536 21.43 41.65 12.65
N ILE A 537 21.77 40.71 11.77
CA ILE A 537 21.39 39.30 11.93
C ILE A 537 21.96 38.80 13.26
N THR A 538 21.10 38.30 14.13
CA THR A 538 21.49 37.84 15.48
C THR A 538 20.91 36.45 15.72
N LEU A 539 21.75 35.49 16.05
CA LEU A 539 21.31 34.18 16.56
C LEU A 539 21.40 34.18 18.08
N TYR A 540 20.26 34.10 18.76
CA TYR A 540 20.20 34.10 20.22
C TYR A 540 20.48 32.72 20.78
N GLN A 541 20.86 32.70 22.07
CA GLN A 541 20.94 31.45 22.81
C GLN A 541 19.53 30.87 22.95
N ASN A 542 19.36 29.59 22.61
CA ASN A 542 18.10 28.88 22.78
C ASN A 542 17.67 28.87 24.26
N TYR A 543 16.36 28.88 24.51
CA TYR A 543 15.81 28.80 25.86
C TYR A 543 14.64 27.80 25.92
N PRO A 544 14.60 26.91 26.93
CA PRO A 544 15.63 26.69 27.95
C PRO A 544 16.93 26.11 27.36
N ASN A 545 18.07 26.25 28.07
CA ASN A 545 19.31 25.54 27.75
C ASN A 545 20.11 25.29 29.04
N PRO A 546 20.32 24.04 29.49
CA PRO A 546 19.87 22.79 28.87
C PRO A 546 18.34 22.65 28.77
N PHE A 547 17.85 21.82 27.85
CA PHE A 547 16.42 21.62 27.58
C PHE A 547 16.03 20.14 27.55
N ASN A 548 14.72 19.85 27.70
CA ASN A 548 14.14 18.51 27.64
C ASN A 548 12.63 18.55 27.30
N PRO A 549 12.16 17.91 26.21
CA PRO A 549 12.85 17.71 24.95
C PRO A 549 12.69 18.91 24.00
N THR A 550 12.00 19.98 24.41
CA THR A 550 11.71 21.16 23.57
C THR A 550 12.49 22.40 24.00
N THR A 551 12.92 23.18 23.02
CA THR A 551 13.54 24.50 23.22
C THR A 551 13.11 25.45 22.12
N ILE A 552 13.10 26.75 22.43
CA ILE A 552 12.88 27.79 21.44
C ILE A 552 14.23 28.36 21.00
N ILE A 553 14.44 28.43 19.69
CA ILE A 553 15.57 29.11 19.06
C ILE A 553 15.06 30.44 18.53
N LYS A 554 15.64 31.54 19.04
CA LYS A 554 15.30 32.90 18.63
C LYS A 554 16.37 33.44 17.70
N TYR A 555 15.97 34.17 16.66
CA TYR A 555 16.90 34.85 15.75
C TYR A 555 16.30 36.12 15.16
N ASP A 556 17.17 37.05 14.80
CA ASP A 556 16.82 38.31 14.16
C ASP A 556 17.32 38.32 12.71
N LEU A 557 16.52 38.90 11.83
CA LEU A 557 16.85 39.18 10.44
C LEU A 557 16.77 40.68 10.18
N THR A 558 17.76 41.21 9.47
CA THR A 558 17.82 42.63 9.08
C THR A 558 16.97 42.95 7.86
N GLU A 559 16.78 41.96 7.00
CA GLU A 559 16.10 42.10 5.71
C GLU A 559 15.40 40.78 5.37
N PHE A 560 14.45 40.84 4.44
CA PHE A 560 13.81 39.64 3.90
C PHE A 560 14.83 38.80 3.14
N GLY A 561 14.84 37.48 3.36
CA GLY A 561 15.77 36.60 2.69
C GLY A 561 15.54 35.12 3.00
N ASN A 562 16.20 34.25 2.23
CA ASN A 562 16.21 32.82 2.51
C ASN A 562 17.00 32.55 3.79
N VAL A 563 16.37 31.83 4.71
CA VAL A 563 16.93 31.42 5.99
C VAL A 563 16.93 29.92 6.08
N LYS A 564 18.11 29.35 6.33
CA LYS A 564 18.28 27.94 6.64
C LYS A 564 18.76 27.78 8.08
N LEU A 565 17.95 27.15 8.93
CA LEU A 565 18.30 26.79 10.29
C LEU A 565 18.46 25.27 10.39
N SER A 566 19.66 24.81 10.76
CA SER A 566 20.00 23.40 10.82
C SER A 566 20.68 23.02 12.13
N ILE A 567 20.40 21.81 12.63
CA ILE A 567 20.98 21.20 13.83
C ILE A 567 22.03 20.18 13.41
N TYR A 568 23.18 20.22 14.06
CA TYR A 568 24.32 19.33 13.84
C TYR A 568 24.76 18.68 15.15
N ASP A 569 25.23 17.44 15.07
CA ASP A 569 25.90 16.78 16.19
C ASP A 569 27.32 17.36 16.42
N ILE A 570 28.00 16.92 17.49
CA ILE A 570 29.35 17.40 17.82
C ILE A 570 30.43 16.99 16.78
N ASN A 571 30.12 16.02 15.92
CA ASN A 571 30.99 15.58 14.83
C ASN A 571 30.73 16.36 13.53
N GLY A 572 29.73 17.25 13.52
CA GLY A 572 29.34 18.05 12.35
C GLY A 572 28.36 17.36 11.40
N ASN A 573 27.80 16.20 11.78
CA ASN A 573 26.76 15.56 10.97
C ASN A 573 25.45 16.32 11.13
N LEU A 574 24.75 16.54 10.00
CA LEU A 574 23.41 17.14 10.01
C LEU A 574 22.43 16.18 10.70
N VAL A 575 21.79 16.65 11.76
CA VAL A 575 20.75 15.91 12.50
C VAL A 575 19.38 16.23 11.91
N GLN A 576 19.10 17.53 11.69
CA GLN A 576 17.80 17.99 11.20
C GLN A 576 17.92 19.41 10.63
N THR A 577 17.22 19.71 9.55
CA THR A 577 16.97 21.09 9.13
C THR A 577 15.60 21.51 9.66
N LEU A 578 15.58 22.53 10.52
CA LEU A 578 14.35 23.04 11.14
C LEU A 578 13.61 24.02 10.24
N LEU A 579 14.36 24.78 9.46
CA LEU A 579 13.83 25.78 8.54
C LEU A 579 14.75 25.85 7.32
N ASN A 580 14.16 25.94 6.13
CA ASN A 580 14.85 26.32 4.90
C ASN A 580 13.84 27.08 4.01
N SER A 581 13.61 28.35 4.33
CA SER A 581 12.54 29.13 3.70
C SER A 581 12.85 30.63 3.70
N TYR A 582 12.12 31.39 2.89
CA TYR A 582 12.21 32.86 2.93
C TYR A 582 11.46 33.40 4.13
N MET A 583 12.10 34.30 4.88
CA MET A 583 11.57 34.89 6.12
C MET A 583 11.64 36.43 6.04
N PRO A 584 10.67 37.16 6.63
CA PRO A 584 10.69 38.62 6.67
C PRO A 584 11.74 39.16 7.64
N ALA A 585 12.14 40.43 7.47
CA ALA A 585 12.95 41.12 8.47
C ALA A 585 12.22 41.15 9.83
N GLY A 586 12.97 41.09 10.92
CA GLY A 586 12.43 41.08 12.28
C GLY A 586 12.90 39.91 13.12
N THR A 587 12.28 39.78 14.28
CA THR A 587 12.60 38.76 15.29
C THR A 587 11.70 37.55 15.14
N HIS A 588 12.31 36.37 15.07
CA HIS A 588 11.66 35.08 14.84
C HIS A 588 11.98 34.09 15.94
N GLU A 589 11.05 33.16 16.17
CA GLU A 589 11.20 32.07 17.12
C GLU A 589 10.77 30.76 16.44
N ILE A 590 11.57 29.72 16.62
CA ILE A 590 11.26 28.38 16.13
C ILE A 590 11.49 27.36 17.25
N GLU A 591 10.49 26.52 17.49
CA GLU A 591 10.60 25.43 18.44
C GLU A 591 11.35 24.26 17.81
N TRP A 592 12.29 23.67 18.56
CA TRP A 592 12.85 22.38 18.23
C TRP A 592 12.42 21.35 19.27
N ASN A 593 11.70 20.33 18.82
CA ASN A 593 11.35 19.15 19.61
C ASN A 593 12.33 18.01 19.30
N ALA A 594 13.20 17.72 20.27
CA ALA A 594 14.28 16.75 20.14
C ALA A 594 13.95 15.38 20.78
N ALA A 595 12.67 15.01 20.87
CA ALA A 595 12.24 13.76 21.52
C ALA A 595 12.92 12.50 20.95
N GLY A 596 13.13 12.45 19.63
CA GLY A 596 13.83 11.35 18.93
C GLY A 596 15.35 11.42 18.94
N VAL A 597 15.95 12.44 19.56
CA VAL A 597 17.40 12.73 19.51
C VAL A 597 18.07 12.31 20.83
N ALA A 598 19.30 11.80 20.79
CA ALA A 598 20.03 11.36 21.98
C ALA A 598 20.43 12.55 22.88
N SER A 599 20.55 12.36 24.20
CA SER A 599 21.09 13.42 25.07
C SER A 599 22.52 13.76 24.69
N GLY A 600 22.85 15.05 24.66
CA GLY A 600 24.16 15.46 24.19
C GLY A 600 24.27 16.95 23.87
N ILE A 601 25.43 17.31 23.33
CA ILE A 601 25.74 18.65 22.85
C ILE A 601 25.49 18.68 21.35
N TYR A 602 24.74 19.69 20.90
CA TYR A 602 24.53 19.95 19.48
C TYR A 602 24.85 21.41 19.15
N ILE A 603 25.03 21.66 17.86
CA ILE A 603 25.25 22.99 17.29
C ILE A 603 24.06 23.30 16.39
N TYR A 604 23.50 24.49 16.51
CA TYR A 604 22.54 25.00 15.55
C TYR A 604 23.17 26.14 14.76
N SER A 605 23.02 26.06 13.44
CA SER A 605 23.53 27.02 12.46
C SER A 605 22.38 27.70 11.76
N ILE A 606 22.41 29.02 11.69
CA ILE A 606 21.54 29.81 10.81
C ILE A 606 22.37 30.37 9.66
N GLU A 607 21.88 30.19 8.44
CA GLU A 607 22.42 30.75 7.21
C GLU A 607 21.38 31.71 6.64
N SER A 608 21.78 32.95 6.35
CA SER A 608 20.93 33.96 5.69
C SER A 608 21.80 34.93 4.90
N GLY A 609 21.63 34.96 3.58
CA GLY A 609 22.53 35.69 2.68
C GLY A 609 23.99 35.22 2.82
N ASN A 610 24.90 36.14 3.13
CA ASN A 610 26.32 35.83 3.39
C ASN A 610 26.63 35.54 4.87
N ALA A 611 25.63 35.60 5.77
CA ALA A 611 25.83 35.40 7.19
C ALA A 611 25.62 33.94 7.58
N VAL A 612 26.57 33.37 8.31
CA VAL A 612 26.46 32.06 8.96
C VAL A 612 26.77 32.23 10.44
N LEU A 613 25.78 32.01 11.31
CA LEU A 613 25.95 32.12 12.76
C LEU A 613 25.66 30.78 13.43
N ASN A 614 26.49 30.43 14.42
CA ASN A 614 26.40 29.15 15.11
C ASN A 614 26.28 29.35 16.62
N LYS A 615 25.51 28.48 17.27
CA LYS A 615 25.37 28.43 18.72
C LYS A 615 25.28 26.98 19.18
N LYS A 616 25.62 26.77 20.45
CA LYS A 616 25.60 25.45 21.09
C LYS A 616 24.35 25.31 21.95
N LEU A 617 23.75 24.13 21.94
CA LEU A 617 22.67 23.75 22.85
C LEU A 617 22.94 22.39 23.49
N ILE A 618 22.29 22.12 24.63
CA ILE A 618 22.52 20.93 25.45
C ILE A 618 21.16 20.26 25.71
N LEU A 619 20.96 19.09 25.12
CA LEU A 619 19.80 18.23 25.37
C LEU A 619 20.09 17.32 26.57
N LEU A 620 19.28 17.43 27.62
CA LEU A 620 19.30 16.52 28.77
C LEU A 620 17.98 15.74 28.76
N LYS A 621 18.03 14.41 28.75
CA LYS A 621 16.83 13.59 28.95
C LYS A 621 16.68 13.23 30.41
#